data_AF-A0A5N9AEQ8-F1
#
_entry.id   AF-A0A5N9AEQ8-F1
#
_cell.length_a   1.000
_cell.length_b   1.000
_cell.length_c   1.000
_cell.angle_alpha   90.00
_cell.angle_beta   90.00
_cell.angle_gamma   90.00
#
_symmetry.space_group_name_H-M   'P 1'
#
loop_
_entity.id
_entity.type
_entity.pdbx_description
1 polymer ?
#
loop_
_entity_poly.entity_id
_entity_poly.type
_entity_poly.pdbx_seq_one_letter_code
_entity_poly.pdbx_strand_id
1 'polypeptide(L)'
;MKISQIMVSKGPLGESLPPLQSMLLEELNRRPDEVFDNNDESLLRIFPRLKRSSLSWSLYLLHKQGLIAKKRIRLNGRLSTVFGSHEAVEALKEHMES
;
A
#
# COMPACT_ATOMS: atom_id res chain seq x y z
N MET A 1 1.81 28.02 -12.36
CA MET A 1 2.28 26.63 -12.50
C MET A 1 1.24 25.85 -13.31
N LYS A 2 1.62 25.16 -14.40
CA LYS A 2 0.68 24.38 -15.23
C LYS A 2 0.52 22.97 -14.66
N ILE A 3 -0.73 22.56 -14.46
CA ILE A 3 -1.17 21.29 -13.82
C ILE A 3 -0.86 20.03 -14.66
N SER A 4 -0.36 20.21 -15.89
CA SER A 4 -0.19 19.15 -16.89
C SER A 4 0.99 18.18 -16.64
N GLN A 5 1.61 18.17 -15.47
CA GLN A 5 2.79 17.33 -15.16
C GLN A 5 2.56 16.27 -14.08
N ILE A 6 1.35 16.14 -13.56
CA ILE A 6 1.02 15.01 -12.70
C ILE A 6 0.85 13.80 -13.62
N MET A 7 1.89 12.97 -13.74
CA MET A 7 1.76 11.66 -14.38
C MET A 7 0.71 10.86 -13.63
N VAL A 8 -0.34 10.48 -14.34
CA VAL A 8 -1.50 9.80 -13.78
C VAL A 8 -1.43 8.34 -14.17
N SER A 9 -1.09 7.50 -13.21
CA SER A 9 -1.13 6.04 -13.37
C SER A 9 -2.61 5.63 -13.46
N LYS A 10 -3.02 5.06 -14.60
CA LYS A 10 -4.40 4.59 -14.83
C LYS A 10 -4.65 3.35 -13.99
N GLY A 11 -5.56 3.44 -13.03
CA GLY A 11 -6.08 2.27 -12.32
C GLY A 11 -7.02 1.44 -13.20
N PRO A 12 -7.32 0.18 -12.82
CA PRO A 12 -8.18 -0.74 -13.58
C PRO A 12 -9.63 -0.28 -13.76
N LEU A 13 -10.05 0.80 -13.07
CA LEU A 13 -11.41 1.35 -13.13
C LEU A 13 -11.54 2.58 -14.05
N GLY A 14 -10.53 2.93 -14.85
CA GLY A 14 -10.58 4.09 -15.75
C GLY A 14 -10.53 5.45 -15.03
N GLU A 15 -10.70 5.47 -13.71
CA GLU A 15 -10.39 6.60 -12.85
C GLU A 15 -8.89 6.69 -12.58
N SER A 16 -8.44 7.93 -12.67
CA SER A 16 -7.09 8.41 -12.51
C SER A 16 -6.75 8.39 -11.02
N LEU A 17 -5.79 7.56 -10.57
CA LEU A 17 -5.42 7.51 -9.16
C LEU A 17 -4.92 8.88 -8.68
N PRO A 18 -5.32 9.34 -7.47
CA PRO A 18 -4.71 10.50 -6.85
C PRO A 18 -3.17 10.36 -6.80
N PRO A 19 -2.39 11.46 -6.92
CA PRO A 19 -0.94 11.37 -7.10
C PRO A 19 -0.25 10.59 -5.98
N LEU A 20 -0.64 10.84 -4.73
CA LEU A 20 -0.12 10.11 -3.57
C LEU A 20 -0.41 8.60 -3.65
N GLN A 21 -1.61 8.21 -4.09
CA GLN A 21 -1.99 6.80 -4.22
C GLN A 21 -1.21 6.13 -5.35
N SER A 22 -1.01 6.84 -6.48
CA SER A 22 -0.15 6.38 -7.57
C SER A 22 1.27 6.13 -7.10
N MET A 23 1.87 7.11 -6.41
CA MET A 23 3.24 6.99 -5.90
C MET A 23 3.38 5.89 -4.84
N LEU A 24 2.38 5.75 -3.94
CA LEU A 24 2.36 4.64 -2.97
C LEU A 24 2.28 3.29 -3.67
N LEU A 25 1.41 3.15 -4.67
CA LEU A 25 1.27 1.92 -5.44
C LEU A 25 2.58 1.58 -6.19
N GLU A 26 3.21 2.56 -6.83
CA GLU A 26 4.52 2.38 -7.47
C GLU A 26 5.56 1.87 -6.47
N GLU A 27 5.56 2.43 -5.26
CA GLU A 27 6.52 2.03 -4.22
C GLU A 27 6.27 0.62 -3.69
N LEU A 28 5.00 0.22 -3.54
CA LEU A 28 4.64 -1.17 -3.21
C LEU A 28 5.05 -2.15 -4.33
N ASN A 29 4.85 -1.76 -5.59
CA ASN A 29 5.22 -2.59 -6.74
C ASN A 29 6.74 -2.73 -6.92
N ARG A 30 7.55 -1.79 -6.42
CA ARG A 30 9.02 -1.92 -6.39
C ARG A 30 9.50 -2.96 -5.37
N ARG A 31 8.66 -3.32 -4.40
CA ARG A 31 8.96 -4.25 -3.32
C ARG A 31 7.90 -5.36 -3.29
N PRO A 32 7.82 -6.16 -4.37
CA PRO A 32 6.71 -7.09 -4.59
C PRO A 32 6.65 -8.22 -3.57
N ASP A 33 7.70 -8.46 -2.81
CA ASP A 33 7.80 -9.53 -1.79
C ASP A 33 7.67 -8.99 -0.35
N GLU A 34 7.46 -7.68 -0.17
CA GLU A 34 7.33 -7.06 1.14
C GLU A 34 5.86 -6.78 1.51
N VAL A 35 5.58 -6.83 2.81
CA VAL A 35 4.30 -6.36 3.38
C VAL A 35 4.55 -5.21 4.36
N PHE A 36 3.63 -4.26 4.38
CA PHE A 36 3.73 -3.03 5.16
C PHE A 36 2.52 -2.89 6.07
N ASP A 37 2.72 -2.46 7.31
CA ASP A 37 1.62 -2.10 8.17
C ASP A 37 1.05 -0.70 7.86
N ASN A 38 -0.08 -0.36 8.47
CA ASN A 38 -0.76 0.91 8.20
C ASN A 38 -0.05 2.15 8.77
N ASN A 39 1.03 1.97 9.52
CA ASN A 39 1.87 3.01 10.12
C ASN A 39 3.35 2.81 9.75
N ASP A 40 3.63 2.09 8.66
CA ASP A 40 4.98 1.65 8.34
C ASP A 40 5.96 2.84 8.20
N GLU A 41 6.97 2.86 9.05
CA GLU A 41 7.93 3.96 9.11
C GLU A 41 8.83 4.02 7.87
N SER A 42 9.01 2.91 7.14
CA SER A 42 9.77 2.93 5.88
C SER A 42 8.99 3.69 4.81
N LEU A 43 7.67 3.47 4.72
CA LEU A 43 6.80 4.21 3.80
C LEU A 43 6.71 5.70 4.18
N LEU A 44 6.58 6.00 5.47
CA LEU A 44 6.54 7.38 5.95
C LEU A 44 7.83 8.16 5.67
N ARG A 45 9.00 7.50 5.69
CA ARG A 45 10.28 8.12 5.34
C ARG A 45 10.39 8.48 3.87
N ILE A 46 9.81 7.67 2.98
CA ILE A 46 9.76 7.94 1.53
C ILE A 46 8.84 9.12 1.23
N PHE A 47 7.75 9.25 1.99
CA PHE A 47 6.79 10.34 1.89
C PHE A 47 6.81 11.22 3.15
N PRO A 48 7.87 12.03 3.39
CA PRO A 48 8.11 12.68 4.68
C PRO A 48 7.04 13.70 5.12
N ARG A 49 6.16 14.13 4.20
CA ARG A 49 5.01 14.99 4.51
C ARG A 49 3.68 14.23 4.68
N LEU A 50 3.70 12.92 4.50
CA LEU A 50 2.53 12.06 4.63
C LEU A 50 2.20 11.82 6.09
N LYS A 51 1.00 12.19 6.50
CA LYS A 51 0.49 11.85 7.83
C LYS A 51 0.16 10.36 7.89
N ARG A 52 0.37 9.72 9.04
CA ARG A 52 0.03 8.30 9.27
C ARG A 52 -1.42 7.96 8.91
N SER A 53 -2.37 8.81 9.29
CA SER A 53 -3.78 8.63 8.93
C SER A 53 -4.02 8.63 7.42
N SER A 54 -3.32 9.51 6.70
CA SER A 54 -3.36 9.58 5.24
C SER A 54 -2.72 8.35 4.59
N LEU A 55 -1.63 7.82 5.15
CA LEU A 55 -1.04 6.53 4.72
C LEU A 55 -2.04 5.39 4.88
N SER A 56 -2.56 5.21 6.10
CA SER A 56 -3.54 4.16 6.39
C SER A 56 -4.78 4.24 5.48
N TRP A 57 -5.27 5.45 5.19
CA TRP A 57 -6.40 5.65 4.30
C TRP A 57 -6.06 5.34 2.83
N SER A 58 -4.88 5.77 2.36
CA SER A 58 -4.44 5.51 0.99
C SER A 58 -4.25 4.01 0.73
N LEU A 59 -3.62 3.29 1.65
CA LEU A 59 -3.48 1.82 1.57
C LEU A 59 -4.85 1.13 1.55
N TYR A 60 -5.78 1.59 2.38
CA TYR A 60 -7.14 1.07 2.37
C TYR A 60 -7.87 1.32 1.04
N LEU A 61 -7.73 2.50 0.44
CA LEU A 61 -8.35 2.82 -0.85
C LEU A 61 -7.76 2.01 -2.00
N LEU A 62 -6.42 1.87 -2.05
CA LEU A 62 -5.75 1.01 -3.01
C LEU A 62 -6.24 -0.44 -2.91
N HIS A 63 -6.38 -0.96 -1.69
CA HIS A 63 -6.97 -2.28 -1.46
C HIS A 63 -8.43 -2.36 -1.94
N LYS A 64 -9.24 -1.35 -1.63
CA LYS A 64 -10.65 -1.29 -2.08
C LYS A 64 -10.79 -1.27 -3.60
N GLN A 65 -9.81 -0.75 -4.30
CA GLN A 65 -9.73 -0.76 -5.77
C GLN A 65 -9.15 -2.06 -6.34
N GLY A 66 -8.81 -3.05 -5.49
CA GLY A 66 -8.23 -4.33 -5.91
C GLY A 66 -6.79 -4.23 -6.41
N LEU A 67 -6.09 -3.13 -6.11
CA LEU A 67 -4.72 -2.90 -6.57
C LEU A 67 -3.68 -3.57 -5.69
N ILE A 68 -4.01 -3.77 -4.40
CA ILE A 68 -3.15 -4.39 -3.41
C ILE A 68 -3.99 -5.30 -2.50
N ALA A 69 -3.34 -6.28 -1.89
CA ALA A 69 -3.97 -7.14 -0.89
C ALA A 69 -3.88 -6.55 0.51
N LYS A 70 -4.76 -7.02 1.39
CA LYS A 70 -4.82 -6.66 2.80
C LYS A 70 -5.06 -7.90 3.63
N LYS A 71 -4.29 -8.07 4.71
CA LYS A 71 -4.49 -9.17 5.67
C LYS A 71 -4.35 -8.66 7.10
N ARG A 72 -5.07 -9.32 8.01
CA ARG A 72 -4.94 -9.11 9.45
C ARG A 72 -4.20 -10.30 10.05
N ILE A 73 -3.08 -10.05 10.72
CA ILE A 73 -2.15 -11.06 11.20
C ILE A 73 -1.72 -10.76 12.64
N ARG A 74 -1.33 -11.78 13.41
CA ARG A 74 -0.68 -11.57 14.71
C ARG A 74 0.82 -11.52 14.55
N LEU A 75 1.42 -10.38 14.88
CA LEU A 75 2.86 -10.19 14.98
C LEU A 75 3.21 -9.93 16.45
N ASN A 76 4.09 -10.76 17.03
CA ASN A 76 4.52 -10.64 18.43
C ASN A 76 3.34 -10.54 19.42
N GLY A 77 2.30 -11.35 19.22
CA GLY A 77 1.07 -11.34 20.03
C GLY A 77 0.12 -10.17 19.78
N ARG A 78 0.51 -9.17 18.98
CA ARG A 78 -0.33 -8.04 18.60
C ARG A 78 -0.99 -8.27 17.25
N LEU A 79 -2.30 -7.99 17.17
CA LEU A 79 -3.05 -8.10 15.94
C LEU A 79 -2.84 -6.83 15.08
N SER A 80 -2.18 -7.00 13.93
CA SER A 80 -1.79 -5.93 13.00
C SER A 80 -2.46 -6.12 11.64
N THR A 81 -2.66 -5.02 10.92
CA THR A 81 -3.16 -5.04 9.53
C THR A 81 -2.00 -4.72 8.60
N VAL A 82 -1.76 -5.59 7.63
CA VAL A 82 -0.70 -5.44 6.64
C VAL A 82 -1.28 -5.35 5.24
N PHE A 83 -0.52 -4.71 4.36
CA PHE A 83 -0.82 -4.45 2.95
C PHE A 83 0.41 -4.76 2.10
N GLY A 84 0.21 -5.23 0.87
CA GLY A 84 1.28 -5.55 -0.06
C GLY A 84 0.72 -6.01 -1.40
N SER A 85 1.59 -6.50 -2.28
CA SER A 85 1.14 -7.23 -3.48
C SER A 85 0.26 -8.42 -3.07
N HIS A 86 -0.53 -8.94 -4.01
CA HIS A 86 -1.36 -10.12 -3.73
C HIS A 86 -0.49 -11.33 -3.40
N GLU A 87 0.62 -11.45 -4.12
CA GLU A 87 1.63 -12.48 -3.98
C GLU A 87 2.32 -12.41 -2.61
N ALA A 88 2.78 -11.23 -2.16
CA ALA A 88 3.44 -11.07 -0.86
C ALA A 88 2.50 -11.40 0.30
N VAL A 89 1.23 -10.98 0.21
CA VAL A 89 0.26 -11.24 1.27
C VAL A 89 -0.12 -12.72 1.35
N GLU A 90 -0.24 -13.42 0.22
CA GLU A 90 -0.46 -14.87 0.22
C GLU A 90 0.78 -15.64 0.70
N ALA A 91 1.99 -15.26 0.25
CA ALA A 91 3.22 -15.87 0.74
C ALA A 91 3.36 -15.73 2.27
N LEU A 92 3.04 -14.56 2.82
CA LEU A 92 3.02 -14.34 4.27
C LEU A 92 2.00 -15.24 4.97
N LYS A 93 0.81 -15.41 4.40
CA LYS A 93 -0.22 -16.29 4.96
C LYS A 93 0.27 -17.74 5.02
N GLU A 94 0.86 -18.25 3.94
CA GLU A 94 1.40 -19.61 3.88
C GLU A 94 2.49 -19.83 4.95
N HIS A 95 3.36 -18.85 5.16
CA HIS A 95 4.41 -18.90 6.19
C HIS A 95 3.86 -18.87 7.63
N MET A 96 2.68 -18.27 7.84
CA MET A 96 2.07 -18.19 9.18
C MET A 96 1.20 -19.40 9.53
N GLU A 97 0.71 -20.13 8.52
CA GLU A 97 -0.12 -21.33 8.69
C GLU A 97 0.72 -22.62 8.72
N SER A 98 2.03 -22.54 8.43
CA SER A 98 3.02 -23.61 8.56
C SER A 98 3.58 -23.71 9.98
#